data_AF-A0A957R667-F1
#
_entry.id   AF-A0A957R667-F1
#
_cell.length_a   1.000
_cell.length_b   1.000
_cell.length_c   1.000
_cell.angle_alpha   90.00
_cell.angle_beta   90.00
_cell.angle_gamma   90.00
#
_symmetry.space_group_name_H-M   'P 1'
#
loop_
_entity.id
_entity.type
_entity.pdbx_description
1 polymer ?
#
loop_
_entity_poly.entity_id
_entity_poly.type
_entity_poly.pdbx_seq_one_letter_code
_entity_poly.pdbx_strand_id
1 'polypeptide(L)'
;NQDPPVLHRDIKPANIKLTPDNRIKLVDFGLAKLLAADDNRTVTVIQGRGTALYTPLEQYGGETDQTDVRSDIYSFGATLYTLLVGFPPPSAKDRFLNPRVLQTPQQINASISPLFSDAVMWAIEMHPDNRPQDAETLRAAVLGQIKRHFDPSEARGIATANMLNFNGFLVILTIILFLTAVLLTLT
;
A
#
# COMPACT_ATOMS: atom_id res chain seq x y z
N ASN A 1 3.60 -18.74 -12.61
CA ASN A 1 2.38 -18.72 -11.79
C ASN A 1 2.33 -19.99 -10.96
N GLN A 2 2.33 -19.87 -9.64
CA GLN A 2 2.17 -20.97 -8.69
C GLN A 2 0.73 -20.96 -8.18
N ASP A 3 0.15 -22.13 -7.92
CA ASP A 3 -1.20 -22.28 -7.38
C ASP A 3 -1.15 -23.18 -6.12
N PRO A 4 -1.44 -22.66 -4.92
CA PRO A 4 -1.79 -21.27 -4.63
C PRO A 4 -0.59 -20.30 -4.77
N PRO A 5 -0.85 -18.98 -4.96
CA PRO A 5 0.21 -17.98 -5.01
C PRO A 5 1.06 -17.97 -3.73
N VAL A 6 2.38 -18.00 -3.88
CA VAL A 6 3.32 -17.86 -2.75
C VAL A 6 3.61 -16.38 -2.52
N LEU A 7 3.23 -15.86 -1.36
CA LEU A 7 3.46 -14.47 -0.96
C LEU A 7 4.82 -14.31 -0.26
N HIS A 8 5.55 -13.25 -0.62
CA HIS A 8 6.83 -12.91 -0.01
C HIS A 8 6.67 -12.15 1.30
N ARG A 9 5.75 -11.18 1.34
CA ARG A 9 5.36 -10.36 2.50
C ARG A 9 6.44 -9.44 3.07
N ASP A 10 7.66 -9.46 2.54
CA ASP A 10 8.78 -8.62 2.99
C ASP A 10 9.69 -8.16 1.84
N ILE A 11 9.09 -7.74 0.71
CA ILE A 11 9.88 -7.23 -0.42
C ILE A 11 10.45 -5.85 -0.06
N LYS A 12 11.78 -5.74 -0.07
CA LYS A 12 12.52 -4.50 0.21
C LYS A 12 13.96 -4.61 -0.33
N PRO A 13 14.69 -3.49 -0.52
CA PRO A 13 16.05 -3.53 -1.04
C PRO A 13 16.99 -4.49 -0.31
N ALA A 14 16.90 -4.60 1.02
CA ALA A 14 17.74 -5.48 1.82
C ALA A 14 17.60 -6.98 1.46
N ASN A 15 16.43 -7.36 0.93
CA ASN A 15 16.05 -8.72 0.58
C ASN A 15 16.24 -9.02 -0.92
N ILE A 16 16.81 -8.07 -1.68
CA ILE A 16 17.17 -8.27 -3.09
C ILE A 16 18.69 -8.43 -3.18
N LYS A 17 19.16 -9.56 -3.72
CA LYS A 17 20.58 -9.87 -3.90
C LYS A 17 20.95 -9.91 -5.37
N LEU A 18 22.07 -9.28 -5.72
CA LEU A 18 22.76 -9.47 -6.99
C LEU A 18 23.79 -10.58 -6.80
N THR A 19 23.66 -11.65 -7.57
CA THR A 19 24.62 -12.76 -7.55
C THR A 19 25.83 -12.44 -8.45
N PRO A 20 26.99 -13.13 -8.26
CA PRO A 20 28.19 -12.88 -9.07
C PRO A 20 28.01 -13.09 -10.59
N ASP A 21 27.01 -13.84 -10.99
CA ASP A 21 26.60 -14.09 -12.37
C ASP A 21 25.51 -13.12 -12.86
N ASN A 22 25.43 -11.93 -12.25
CA ASN A 22 24.52 -10.85 -12.62
C ASN A 22 23.03 -11.22 -12.61
N ARG A 23 22.60 -12.13 -11.72
CA ARG A 23 21.18 -12.44 -11.52
C ARG A 23 20.64 -11.80 -10.25
N ILE A 24 19.40 -11.34 -10.33
CA ILE A 24 18.68 -10.82 -9.17
C ILE A 24 17.95 -11.98 -8.50
N LYS A 25 18.12 -12.11 -7.18
CA LYS A 25 17.40 -13.08 -6.34
C LYS A 25 16.72 -12.38 -5.18
N LEU A 26 15.48 -12.76 -4.92
CA LEU A 26 14.75 -12.38 -3.72
C LEU A 26 15.05 -13.41 -2.62
N VAL A 27 15.33 -12.95 -1.42
CA VAL A 27 15.65 -13.77 -0.24
C VAL A 27 14.78 -13.37 0.94
N ASP A 28 14.78 -14.18 2.00
CA ASP A 28 14.10 -13.88 3.26
C ASP A 28 12.60 -13.60 3.12
N PHE A 29 11.86 -14.65 2.74
CA PHE A 29 10.40 -14.64 2.81
C PHE A 29 9.99 -14.28 4.24
N GLY A 30 8.99 -13.42 4.38
CA GLY A 30 8.51 -12.87 5.64
C GLY A 30 7.77 -13.89 6.53
N LEU A 31 8.30 -15.10 6.68
CA LEU A 31 7.73 -16.21 7.46
C LEU A 31 7.51 -15.82 8.93
N ALA A 32 8.35 -14.95 9.49
CA ALA A 32 8.15 -14.42 10.84
C ALA A 32 6.82 -13.63 10.98
N LYS A 33 6.33 -13.01 9.89
CA LYS A 33 5.05 -12.29 9.88
C LYS A 33 3.85 -13.23 9.83
N LEU A 34 4.02 -14.44 9.27
CA LEU A 34 2.99 -15.50 9.30
C LEU A 34 2.79 -16.01 10.74
N LEU A 35 3.88 -16.34 11.43
CA LEU A 35 3.84 -16.83 12.81
C LEU A 35 3.28 -15.79 13.80
N ALA A 36 3.49 -14.50 13.51
CA ALA A 36 2.99 -13.40 14.33
C ALA A 36 1.59 -12.90 13.93
N ALA A 37 0.93 -13.53 12.96
CA ALA A 37 -0.50 -13.33 12.73
C ALA A 37 -1.34 -14.27 13.60
N ASP A 38 -0.82 -15.46 13.92
CA ASP A 38 -1.46 -16.41 14.84
C ASP A 38 -1.41 -15.93 16.30
N ASP A 39 -0.38 -15.17 16.67
CA ASP A 39 -0.30 -14.45 17.94
C ASP A 39 -0.67 -12.98 17.71
N ASN A 40 -1.58 -12.40 18.52
CA ASN A 40 -2.03 -10.99 18.47
C ASN A 40 -0.92 -9.89 18.63
N ARG A 41 0.36 -10.20 18.36
CA ARG A 41 1.57 -9.36 18.46
C ARG A 41 2.02 -8.78 17.10
N THR A 42 1.11 -8.66 16.14
CA THR A 42 1.41 -8.34 14.73
C THR A 42 2.14 -7.02 14.52
N VAL A 43 1.86 -6.01 15.36
CA VAL A 43 2.38 -4.64 15.16
C VAL A 43 3.89 -4.53 15.42
N THR A 44 4.43 -5.23 16.43
CA THR A 44 5.84 -5.07 16.84
C THR A 44 6.82 -5.74 15.86
N VAL A 45 6.42 -6.82 15.21
CA VAL A 45 7.27 -7.58 14.25
C VAL A 45 7.42 -6.82 12.94
N ILE A 46 6.37 -6.14 12.47
CA ILE A 46 6.39 -5.34 11.24
C ILE A 46 7.24 -4.06 11.42
N GLN A 47 7.37 -3.56 12.65
CA GLN A 47 8.18 -2.39 13.00
C GLN A 47 9.70 -2.63 13.04
N GLY A 48 10.19 -3.80 12.59
CA GLY A 48 11.62 -4.00 12.35
C GLY A 48 12.21 -2.81 11.57
N ARG A 49 13.30 -2.21 12.08
CA ARG A 49 13.86 -0.93 11.57
C ARG A 49 14.02 -0.99 10.05
N GLY A 50 13.20 -0.23 9.34
CA GLY A 50 13.23 -0.08 7.87
C GLY A 50 12.15 -0.84 7.10
N THR A 51 11.55 -1.92 7.65
CA THR A 51 10.51 -2.70 6.97
C THR A 51 9.19 -1.94 6.81
N ALA A 52 8.84 -1.12 7.82
CA ALA A 52 7.58 -0.36 7.83
C ALA A 52 7.41 0.58 6.62
N LEU A 53 8.51 1.04 6.02
CA LEU A 53 8.51 1.93 4.84
C LEU A 53 8.06 1.20 3.56
N TYR A 54 8.21 -0.12 3.51
CA TYR A 54 7.84 -0.97 2.38
C TYR A 54 6.58 -1.80 2.65
N THR A 55 5.99 -1.65 3.84
CA THR A 55 4.86 -2.47 4.27
C THR A 55 3.54 -1.71 4.05
N PRO A 56 2.58 -2.24 3.28
CA PRO A 56 1.25 -1.64 3.12
C PRO A 56 0.40 -1.76 4.41
N LEU A 57 -0.68 -0.99 4.49
CA LEU A 57 -1.51 -0.88 5.70
C LEU A 57 -2.21 -2.19 6.06
N GLU A 58 -2.69 -2.96 5.08
CA GLU A 58 -3.42 -4.20 5.34
C GLU A 58 -2.58 -5.25 6.08
N GLN A 59 -1.25 -5.21 5.94
CA GLN A 59 -0.38 -6.13 6.69
C GLN A 59 -0.29 -5.82 8.19
N TYR A 60 -0.69 -4.62 8.64
CA TYR A 60 -0.71 -4.26 10.06
C TYR A 60 -1.95 -4.79 10.79
N GLY A 61 -3.00 -5.21 10.06
CA GLY A 61 -4.32 -5.56 10.61
C GLY A 61 -4.41 -6.90 11.34
N GLY A 62 -3.36 -7.72 11.35
CA GLY A 62 -3.36 -9.04 12.01
C GLY A 62 -4.12 -10.12 11.24
N GLU A 63 -5.15 -9.75 10.48
CA GLU A 63 -5.92 -10.67 9.63
C GLU A 63 -5.14 -11.03 8.36
N THR A 64 -4.71 -12.29 8.25
CA THR A 64 -4.00 -12.81 7.07
C THR A 64 -4.83 -12.75 5.79
N ASP A 65 -6.15 -12.75 5.91
CA ASP A 65 -7.09 -12.79 4.79
C ASP A 65 -7.11 -11.49 3.97
N GLN A 66 -6.55 -10.41 4.53
CA GLN A 66 -6.44 -9.12 3.85
C GLN A 66 -5.12 -8.97 3.07
N THR A 67 -4.17 -9.91 3.25
CA THR A 67 -2.86 -9.87 2.57
C THR A 67 -2.84 -10.83 1.38
N ASP A 68 -2.76 -10.28 0.17
CA ASP A 68 -2.67 -11.05 -1.07
C ASP A 68 -1.48 -10.59 -1.96
N VAL A 69 -1.47 -11.02 -3.23
CA VAL A 69 -0.42 -10.66 -4.20
C VAL A 69 -0.23 -9.15 -4.37
N ARG A 70 -1.27 -8.35 -4.10
CA ARG A 70 -1.28 -6.90 -4.22
C ARG A 70 -0.53 -6.24 -3.07
N SER A 71 -0.35 -6.92 -1.94
CA SER A 71 0.53 -6.47 -0.85
C SER A 71 1.99 -6.57 -1.26
N ASP A 72 2.40 -7.65 -1.94
CA ASP A 72 3.75 -7.78 -2.50
C ASP A 72 4.01 -6.76 -3.61
N ILE A 73 2.99 -6.47 -4.44
CA ILE A 73 3.05 -5.41 -5.46
C ILE A 73 3.32 -4.05 -4.83
N TYR A 74 2.67 -3.71 -3.71
CA TYR A 74 2.96 -2.48 -2.98
C TYR A 74 4.41 -2.45 -2.50
N SER A 75 4.87 -3.51 -1.84
CA SER A 75 6.23 -3.60 -1.31
C SER A 75 7.29 -3.51 -2.41
N PHE A 76 7.02 -4.11 -3.56
CA PHE A 76 7.86 -3.99 -4.75
C PHE A 76 7.82 -2.57 -5.34
N GLY A 77 6.66 -1.93 -5.42
CA GLY A 77 6.52 -0.53 -5.84
C GLY A 77 7.32 0.43 -4.96
N ALA A 78 7.24 0.27 -3.63
CA ALA A 78 8.02 1.05 -2.68
C ALA A 78 9.53 0.79 -2.83
N THR A 79 9.92 -0.44 -3.19
CA THR A 79 11.30 -0.78 -3.50
C THR A 79 11.79 -0.11 -4.78
N LEU A 80 10.99 -0.13 -5.85
CA LEU A 80 11.29 0.56 -7.10
C LEU A 80 11.42 2.08 -6.87
N TYR A 81 10.54 2.66 -6.07
CA TYR A 81 10.63 4.07 -5.67
C TYR A 81 12.01 4.38 -5.06
N THR A 82 12.45 3.59 -4.06
CA THR A 82 13.78 3.76 -3.45
C THR A 82 14.91 3.66 -4.47
N LEU A 83 14.84 2.70 -5.39
CA LEU A 83 15.86 2.51 -6.42
C LEU A 83 15.92 3.68 -7.40
N LEU A 84 14.79 4.32 -7.68
CA LEU A 84 14.69 5.44 -8.62
C LEU A 84 15.16 6.77 -8.03
N VAL A 85 14.88 7.04 -6.76
CA VAL A 85 15.16 8.35 -6.14
C VAL A 85 16.23 8.32 -5.05
N GLY A 86 16.68 7.13 -4.64
CA GLY A 86 17.74 6.93 -3.64
C GLY A 86 17.26 6.86 -2.19
N PHE A 87 15.98 7.11 -1.91
CA PHE A 87 15.38 7.04 -0.57
C PHE A 87 13.95 6.48 -0.62
N PRO A 88 13.49 5.81 0.44
CA PRO A 88 12.17 5.19 0.46
C PRO A 88 11.03 6.22 0.44
N PRO A 89 9.83 5.82 -0.05
CA PRO A 89 8.66 6.65 0.10
C PRO A 89 8.31 6.79 1.60
N PRO A 90 7.55 7.85 1.97
CA PRO A 90 6.95 7.94 3.30
C PRO A 90 6.13 6.68 3.62
N SER A 91 6.08 6.30 4.90
CA SER A 91 5.41 5.05 5.31
C SER A 91 3.92 5.07 4.93
N ALA A 92 3.32 3.89 4.75
CA ALA A 92 1.88 3.79 4.46
C ALA A 92 1.03 4.51 5.54
N LYS A 93 1.47 4.46 6.81
CA LYS A 93 0.85 5.18 7.92
C LYS A 93 0.96 6.71 7.75
N ASP A 94 2.13 7.23 7.40
CA ASP A 94 2.32 8.67 7.21
C ASP A 94 1.52 9.19 6.01
N ARG A 95 1.47 8.39 4.93
CA ARG A 95 0.68 8.69 3.73
C ARG A 95 -0.82 8.67 4.00
N PHE A 96 -1.28 7.81 4.90
CA PHE A 96 -2.67 7.79 5.34
C PHE A 96 -3.04 9.07 6.10
N LEU A 97 -2.16 9.54 7.00
CA LEU A 97 -2.38 10.76 7.78
C LEU A 97 -2.22 12.04 6.94
N ASN A 98 -1.29 12.05 6.00
CA ASN A 98 -1.03 13.17 5.12
C ASN A 98 -0.70 12.68 3.69
N PRO A 99 -1.69 12.55 2.81
CA PRO A 99 -1.46 12.08 1.44
C PRO A 99 -0.50 12.95 0.62
N ARG A 100 -0.34 14.24 0.97
CA ARG A 100 0.52 15.19 0.23
C ARG A 100 2.01 15.01 0.49
N VAL A 101 2.39 14.18 1.46
CA VAL A 101 3.79 13.91 1.79
C VAL A 101 4.51 13.13 0.68
N LEU A 102 3.77 12.42 -0.17
CA LEU A 102 4.33 11.62 -1.25
C LEU A 102 4.60 12.50 -2.48
N GLN A 103 5.86 12.54 -2.91
CA GLN A 103 6.25 13.09 -4.21
C GLN A 103 6.45 11.97 -5.22
N THR A 104 6.16 12.19 -6.49
CA THR A 104 6.41 11.19 -7.53
C THR A 104 7.90 11.08 -7.84
N PRO A 105 8.40 9.91 -8.33
CA PRO A 105 9.78 9.79 -8.77
C PRO A 105 10.17 10.87 -9.79
N GLN A 106 9.30 11.17 -10.75
CA GLN A 106 9.54 12.20 -11.76
C GLN A 106 9.67 13.62 -11.15
N GLN A 107 8.90 13.94 -10.11
CA GLN A 107 9.01 15.24 -9.42
C GLN A 107 10.37 15.42 -8.74
N ILE A 108 10.97 14.32 -8.27
CA ILE A 108 12.27 14.33 -7.61
C ILE A 108 13.41 14.28 -8.63
N ASN A 109 13.25 13.50 -9.69
CA ASN A 109 14.24 13.34 -10.75
C ASN A 109 13.57 13.33 -12.13
N ALA A 110 13.66 14.46 -12.83
CA ALA A 110 13.03 14.68 -14.14
C ALA A 110 13.56 13.78 -15.27
N SER A 111 14.70 13.10 -15.08
CA SER A 111 15.21 12.12 -16.06
C SER A 111 14.46 10.79 -16.04
N ILE A 112 13.65 10.54 -15.00
CA ILE A 112 12.79 9.37 -14.92
C ILE A 112 11.62 9.53 -15.90
N SER A 113 11.39 8.50 -16.71
CA SER A 113 10.25 8.45 -17.63
C SER A 113 8.93 8.63 -16.87
N PRO A 114 8.02 9.50 -17.35
CA PRO A 114 6.69 9.67 -16.75
C PRO A 114 5.97 8.33 -16.60
N LEU A 115 6.04 7.46 -17.62
CA LEU A 115 5.38 6.14 -17.59
C LEU A 115 5.91 5.24 -16.47
N PHE A 116 7.22 5.26 -16.21
CA PHE A 116 7.81 4.46 -15.14
C PHE A 116 7.44 5.05 -13.77
N SER A 117 7.49 6.38 -13.64
CA SER A 117 7.00 7.09 -12.45
C SER A 117 5.54 6.71 -12.16
N ASP A 118 4.65 6.76 -13.14
CA ASP A 118 3.22 6.43 -12.99
C ASP A 118 2.99 4.96 -12.63
N ALA A 119 3.75 4.04 -13.21
CA ALA A 119 3.68 2.62 -12.86
C ALA A 119 4.08 2.36 -11.39
N VAL A 120 5.11 3.06 -10.90
CA VAL A 120 5.53 2.99 -9.49
C VAL A 120 4.46 3.59 -8.58
N MET A 121 3.90 4.74 -8.95
CA MET A 121 2.82 5.38 -8.19
C MET A 121 1.56 4.50 -8.12
N TRP A 122 1.21 3.82 -9.21
CA TRP A 122 0.12 2.84 -9.24
C TRP A 122 0.38 1.65 -8.29
N ALA A 123 1.59 1.09 -8.32
CA ALA A 123 1.93 -0.05 -7.46
C ALA A 123 1.78 0.27 -5.96
N ILE A 124 2.10 1.51 -5.56
CA ILE A 124 2.05 1.95 -4.16
C ILE A 124 0.71 2.60 -3.77
N GLU A 125 -0.37 2.40 -4.53
CA GLU A 125 -1.70 2.88 -4.15
C GLU A 125 -2.13 2.40 -2.76
N MET A 126 -2.85 3.24 -2.02
CA MET A 126 -3.18 2.92 -0.62
C MET A 126 -4.10 1.72 -0.52
N HIS A 127 -5.16 1.67 -1.34
CA HIS A 127 -6.12 0.56 -1.35
C HIS A 127 -5.64 -0.56 -2.31
N PRO A 128 -5.63 -1.84 -1.89
CA PRO A 128 -5.22 -2.96 -2.75
C PRO A 128 -5.95 -3.03 -4.09
N ASP A 129 -7.26 -2.78 -4.11
CA ASP A 129 -8.06 -2.80 -5.35
C ASP A 129 -7.63 -1.75 -6.38
N ASN A 130 -6.96 -0.67 -5.94
CA ASN A 130 -6.48 0.39 -6.82
C ASN A 130 -5.08 0.08 -7.38
N ARG A 131 -4.45 -1.04 -7.01
CA ARG A 131 -3.13 -1.49 -7.48
C ARG A 131 -3.25 -2.40 -8.71
N PRO A 132 -2.16 -2.72 -9.42
CA PRO A 132 -2.16 -3.79 -10.41
C PRO A 132 -2.64 -5.10 -9.77
N GLN A 133 -3.47 -5.85 -10.49
CA GLN A 133 -4.04 -7.09 -9.96
C GLN A 133 -3.00 -8.22 -9.85
N ASP A 134 -1.96 -8.16 -10.68
CA ASP A 134 -0.87 -9.12 -10.71
C ASP A 134 0.46 -8.48 -11.13
N ALA A 135 1.55 -9.26 -10.97
CA ALA A 135 2.89 -8.83 -11.31
C ALA A 135 3.11 -8.63 -12.82
N GLU A 136 2.35 -9.35 -13.66
CA GLU A 136 2.45 -9.22 -15.12
C GLU A 136 1.91 -7.87 -15.59
N THR A 137 0.79 -7.43 -15.02
CA THR A 137 0.19 -6.12 -15.24
C THR A 137 1.15 -5.01 -14.82
N LEU A 138 1.76 -5.13 -13.63
CA LEU A 138 2.77 -4.14 -13.20
C LEU A 138 3.97 -4.12 -14.15
N ARG A 139 4.48 -5.30 -14.55
CA ARG A 139 5.61 -5.40 -15.49
C ARG A 139 5.28 -4.71 -16.82
N ALA A 140 4.09 -4.94 -17.37
CA ALA A 140 3.65 -4.29 -18.60
C ALA A 140 3.62 -2.76 -18.44
N ALA A 141 3.17 -2.24 -17.29
CA ALA A 141 3.16 -0.81 -17.01
C ALA A 141 4.57 -0.21 -16.93
N VAL A 142 5.47 -0.87 -16.18
CA VAL A 142 6.88 -0.45 -16.05
C VAL A 142 7.59 -0.42 -17.40
N LEU A 143 7.28 -1.38 -18.28
CA LEU A 143 7.84 -1.44 -19.64
C LEU A 143 7.12 -0.51 -20.63
N GLY A 144 6.13 0.28 -20.19
CA GLY A 144 5.38 1.22 -21.02
C GLY A 144 4.43 0.57 -22.03
N GLN A 145 4.10 -0.71 -21.84
CA GLN A 145 3.21 -1.48 -22.72
C GLN A 145 1.73 -1.18 -22.46
N ILE A 146 1.40 -0.77 -21.24
CA ILE A 146 0.07 -0.29 -20.86
C ILE A 146 0.19 1.10 -20.24
N LYS A 147 -0.79 1.96 -20.55
CA LYS A 147 -0.90 3.29 -19.95
C LYS A 147 -2.07 3.29 -18.99
N ARG A 148 -1.79 3.39 -17.69
CA ARG A 148 -2.78 3.88 -16.73
C ARG A 148 -2.62 5.39 -16.66
N HIS A 149 -3.70 6.14 -16.85
CA HIS A 149 -3.70 7.54 -16.48
C HIS A 149 -3.79 7.58 -14.95
N PHE A 150 -2.68 7.88 -14.28
CA PHE A 150 -2.71 8.17 -12.85
C PHE A 150 -3.18 9.61 -12.71
N ASP A 151 -4.44 9.82 -12.33
CA ASP A 151 -4.92 11.13 -11.89
C ASP A 151 -4.83 11.21 -10.35
N PRO A 152 -3.90 12.00 -9.78
CA PRO A 152 -3.81 12.22 -8.34
C PRO A 152 -5.11 12.77 -7.72
N SER A 153 -6.04 13.28 -8.54
CA SER A 153 -7.34 13.80 -8.13
C SER A 153 -8.40 12.71 -7.93
N GLU A 154 -8.32 11.56 -8.62
CA GLU A 154 -9.30 10.46 -8.49
C GLU A 154 -9.23 9.76 -7.13
N ALA A 155 -8.07 9.75 -6.48
CA ALA A 155 -7.90 9.31 -5.09
C ALA A 155 -8.82 10.07 -4.09
N ARG A 156 -9.37 11.23 -4.48
CA ARG A 156 -10.30 12.05 -3.68
C ARG A 156 -11.76 11.63 -3.82
N GLY A 157 -12.15 10.99 -4.92
CA GLY A 157 -13.56 10.78 -5.28
C GLY A 157 -14.21 9.57 -4.60
N ILE A 158 -13.44 8.50 -4.38
CA ILE A 158 -13.99 7.22 -3.92
C ILE A 158 -14.35 7.27 -2.42
N ALA A 159 -13.58 8.02 -1.61
CA ALA A 159 -13.82 8.12 -0.17
C ALA A 159 -15.05 8.96 0.20
N THR A 160 -15.36 10.01 -0.57
CA THR A 160 -16.47 10.92 -0.26
C THR A 160 -17.81 10.43 -0.84
N ALA A 161 -17.80 9.89 -2.06
CA ALA A 161 -19.03 9.44 -2.73
C ALA A 161 -19.62 8.17 -2.09
N ASN A 162 -18.78 7.25 -1.60
CA ASN A 162 -19.26 6.01 -0.98
C ASN A 162 -19.68 6.19 0.49
N MET A 163 -19.13 7.17 1.22
CA MET A 163 -19.55 7.46 2.60
C MET A 163 -20.95 8.07 2.71
N LEU A 164 -21.39 8.87 1.72
CA LEU A 164 -22.70 9.53 1.76
C LEU A 164 -23.85 8.62 1.31
N ASN A 165 -23.58 7.57 0.52
CA ASN A 165 -24.60 6.66 0.02
C ASN A 165 -24.85 5.44 0.93
N PHE A 166 -24.00 5.21 1.93
CA PHE A 166 -24.16 4.12 2.89
C PHE A 166 -24.91 4.61 4.13
N ASN A 167 -26.24 4.53 4.07
CA ASN A 167 -27.17 4.64 5.21
C ASN A 167 -27.38 6.03 5.83
N GLY A 168 -27.91 6.99 5.07
CA GLY A 168 -28.40 8.27 5.61
C GLY A 168 -29.35 8.12 6.82
N PHE A 169 -30.08 7.01 6.91
CA PHE A 169 -30.90 6.64 8.08
C PHE A 169 -30.07 6.48 9.37
N LEU A 170 -28.91 5.81 9.32
CA LEU A 170 -28.06 5.60 10.50
C LEU A 170 -27.43 6.90 10.98
N VAL A 171 -27.09 7.79 10.06
CA VAL A 171 -26.57 9.13 10.39
C VAL A 171 -27.64 9.95 11.12
N ILE A 172 -28.87 9.97 10.60
CA ILE A 172 -30.00 10.68 11.25
C ILE A 172 -30.29 10.08 12.63
N LEU A 173 -30.34 8.76 12.74
CA LEU A 173 -30.56 8.07 14.02
C LEU A 173 -29.49 8.43 15.05
N THR A 174 -28.23 8.48 14.63
CA THR A 174 -27.09 8.83 15.52
C THR A 174 -27.20 10.27 16.01
N ILE A 175 -27.59 11.20 15.14
CA ILE A 175 -27.79 12.62 15.51
C ILE A 175 -28.94 12.75 16.53
N ILE A 176 -30.06 12.04 16.32
CA ILE A 176 -31.21 12.06 17.24
C ILE A 176 -30.81 11.49 18.61
N LEU A 177 -30.11 10.35 18.64
CA LEU A 177 -29.64 9.75 19.88
C LEU A 177 -28.66 10.67 20.62
N PHE A 178 -27.77 11.35 19.90
CA PHE A 178 -26.85 12.31 20.49
C PHE A 178 -27.57 13.52 21.09
N LEU A 179 -28.52 14.12 20.35
CA LEU A 179 -29.27 15.29 20.83
C LEU A 179 -30.17 14.94 22.04
N THR A 180 -30.81 13.78 22.02
CA THR A 180 -31.62 13.31 23.16
C THR A 180 -30.77 13.06 24.40
N ALA A 181 -29.59 12.45 24.24
CA ALA A 181 -28.65 12.28 25.35
C ALA A 181 -28.25 13.63 25.94
N VAL A 182 -27.84 14.61 25.11
CA VAL A 182 -27.47 15.95 25.56
C VAL A 182 -28.63 16.67 26.27
N LEU A 183 -29.85 16.54 25.75
CA LEU A 183 -31.03 17.16 26.36
C LEU A 183 -31.31 16.58 27.75
N LEU A 184 -31.21 15.25 27.90
CA LEU A 184 -31.40 14.54 29.17
C LEU A 184 -30.33 14.86 30.21
N THR A 185 -29.09 15.17 29.81
CA THR A 185 -28.05 15.59 30.76
C THR A 185 -28.20 17.03 31.24
N LEU A 186 -29.00 17.86 30.54
CA LEU A 186 -29.18 19.28 30.83
C LEU A 186 -30.49 19.59 31.58
N THR A 187 -31.33 18.59 31.85
CA THR A 187 -32.56 18.67 32.66
C THR A 187 -32.40 17.98 34.00
#